data_AF-A0A6P2KCI8-F1
#
_entry.id   AF-A0A6P2KCI8-F1
#
_cell.length_a   1.000
_cell.length_b   1.000
_cell.length_c   1.000
_cell.angle_alpha   90.00
_cell.angle_beta   90.00
_cell.angle_gamma   90.00
#
_symmetry.space_group_name_H-M   'P 1'
#
loop_
_entity.id
_entity.type
_entity.pdbx_description
1 polymer ?
#
loop_
_entity_poly.entity_id
_entity_poly.type
_entity_poly.pdbx_seq_one_letter_code
_entity_poly.pdbx_strand_id
1 'polypeptide(L)'
;MGWEEKYGGIWAGVLMPGEMPVVETHLADRHLVALIARRPDGLYRAVVLGHRPDPQWRVPFWGEVTAPAMASSIDDAEQYLVAALANLVERGS
;
A
#
# COMPACT_ATOMS: atom_id res chain seq x y z
N MET A 1 -9.16 -8.30 -15.11
CA MET A 1 -8.23 -7.79 -14.08
C MET A 1 -6.84 -8.22 -14.47
N GLY A 2 -5.95 -7.27 -14.73
CA GLY A 2 -4.54 -7.55 -15.01
C GLY A 2 -3.75 -7.53 -13.70
N TRP A 3 -2.69 -8.33 -13.65
CA TRP A 3 -1.61 -8.16 -12.69
C TRP A 3 -0.44 -7.51 -13.43
N GLU A 4 0.38 -6.75 -12.72
CA GLU A 4 1.66 -6.26 -13.24
C GLU A 4 2.78 -6.59 -12.25
N GLU A 5 4.01 -6.66 -12.74
CA GLU A 5 5.18 -6.72 -11.86
C GLU A 5 5.63 -5.29 -11.57
N LYS A 6 5.73 -4.92 -10.30
CA LYS A 6 6.14 -3.59 -9.85
C LYS A 6 7.07 -3.71 -8.66
N TYR A 7 8.19 -2.99 -8.68
CA TYR A 7 9.15 -2.98 -7.57
C TYR A 7 9.63 -4.38 -7.12
N GLY A 8 9.69 -5.35 -8.04
CA GLY A 8 10.13 -6.73 -7.75
C GLY A 8 9.06 -7.63 -7.11
N GLY A 9 7.79 -7.22 -7.13
CA GLY A 9 6.67 -8.04 -6.67
C GLY A 9 5.44 -7.95 -7.58
N ILE A 10 4.54 -8.92 -7.47
CA ILE A 10 3.26 -8.93 -8.18
C ILE A 10 2.33 -7.89 -7.55
N TRP A 11 1.93 -6.92 -8.39
CA TRP A 11 0.96 -5.88 -8.08
C TRP A 11 -0.40 -6.32 -8.63
N ALA A 12 -1.17 -7.01 -7.80
CA ALA A 12 -2.47 -7.56 -8.15
C ALA A 12 -3.47 -7.34 -7.01
N GLY A 13 -4.65 -6.78 -7.31
CA GLY A 13 -5.70 -6.55 -6.32
C GLY A 13 -5.37 -5.50 -5.24
N VAL A 14 -4.30 -4.73 -5.44
CA VAL A 14 -3.89 -3.67 -4.52
C VAL A 14 -4.89 -2.51 -4.50
N LEU A 15 -5.42 -2.14 -5.66
CA LEU A 15 -6.49 -1.14 -5.77
C LEU A 15 -7.84 -1.84 -5.76
N MET A 16 -8.78 -1.32 -4.96
CA MET A 16 -10.18 -1.76 -5.01
C MET A 16 -10.85 -1.27 -6.31
N PRO A 17 -11.96 -1.90 -6.75
CA PRO A 17 -12.67 -1.46 -7.94
C PRO A 17 -13.04 0.03 -7.89
N GLY A 18 -12.59 0.78 -8.89
CA GLY A 18 -12.84 2.22 -9.00
C GLY A 18 -11.88 3.11 -8.19
N GLU A 19 -10.93 2.54 -7.46
CA GLU A 19 -9.85 3.32 -6.84
C GLU A 19 -8.85 3.83 -7.86
N MET A 20 -8.40 5.07 -7.67
CA MET A 20 -7.32 5.68 -8.45
C MET A 20 -6.15 6.02 -7.54
N PRO A 21 -4.92 5.55 -7.82
CA PRO A 21 -3.75 5.91 -7.02
C PRO A 21 -3.47 7.41 -7.18
N VAL A 22 -3.27 8.10 -6.07
CA VAL A 22 -2.94 9.55 -6.04
C VAL A 22 -1.55 9.81 -5.45
N VAL A 23 -1.12 8.97 -4.50
CA VAL A 23 0.23 8.99 -3.95
C VAL A 23 0.72 7.56 -3.88
N GLU A 24 1.93 7.31 -4.36
CA GLU A 24 2.61 6.03 -4.22
C GLU A 24 4.09 6.28 -3.93
N THR A 25 4.58 5.77 -2.81
CA THR A 25 5.98 5.91 -2.41
C THR A 25 6.56 4.54 -2.11
N HIS A 26 7.56 4.14 -2.90
CA HIS A 26 8.30 2.91 -2.71
C HIS A 26 9.50 3.13 -1.79
N LEU A 27 9.53 2.39 -0.68
CA LEU A 27 10.63 2.35 0.29
C LEU A 27 11.44 1.07 0.05
N ALA A 28 12.36 1.14 -0.92
CA ALA A 28 13.10 -0.02 -1.43
C ALA A 28 13.84 -0.81 -0.34
N ASP A 29 14.51 -0.11 0.59
CA ASP A 29 15.32 -0.72 1.65
C ASP A 29 14.51 -1.61 2.61
N ARG A 30 13.18 -1.45 2.63
CA ARG A 30 12.28 -2.14 3.54
C ARG A 30 11.25 -3.01 2.83
N HIS A 31 11.29 -3.04 1.49
CA HIS A 31 10.26 -3.67 0.67
C HIS A 31 8.84 -3.25 1.08
N LEU A 32 8.64 -1.93 1.22
CA LEU A 32 7.34 -1.34 1.54
C LEU A 32 6.88 -0.38 0.45
N VAL A 33 5.58 -0.29 0.23
CA VAL A 33 4.96 0.75 -0.59
C VAL A 33 3.87 1.44 0.22
N ALA A 34 4.00 2.74 0.41
CA ALA A 34 2.95 3.57 0.99
C ALA A 34 2.05 4.09 -0.14
N LEU A 35 0.76 3.81 -0.06
CA LEU A 35 -0.22 4.08 -1.11
C LEU A 35 -1.38 4.89 -0.55
N ILE A 36 -1.72 5.97 -1.25
CA ILE A 36 -3.01 6.66 -1.11
C ILE A 36 -3.76 6.49 -2.42
N ALA A 37 -5.00 6.00 -2.33
CA ALA A 37 -5.91 5.89 -3.45
C ALA A 37 -7.19 6.70 -3.21
N ARG A 38 -7.63 7.44 -4.23
CA ARG A 38 -8.93 8.11 -4.24
C ARG A 38 -10.02 7.10 -4.58
N ARG A 39 -11.05 7.03 -3.75
CA ARG A 39 -12.22 6.17 -3.95
C ARG A 39 -13.33 6.92 -4.72
N PRO A 40 -14.27 6.19 -5.37
CA PRO A 40 -15.39 6.80 -6.09
C PRO A 40 -16.32 7.65 -5.21
N ASP A 41 -16.42 7.34 -3.91
CA ASP A 41 -17.21 8.08 -2.93
C ASP A 41 -16.55 9.41 -2.51
N GLY A 42 -15.37 9.71 -3.05
CA GLY A 42 -14.66 10.92 -2.71
C GLY A 42 -13.95 10.85 -1.35
N LEU A 43 -13.68 9.66 -0.81
CA LEU A 43 -12.75 9.45 0.29
C LEU A 43 -11.38 8.99 -0.21
N TYR A 44 -10.38 9.04 0.66
CA TYR A 44 -9.06 8.50 0.43
C TYR A 44 -8.85 7.24 1.24
N ARG A 45 -8.28 6.21 0.61
CA ARG A 45 -7.76 5.03 1.28
C ARG A 45 -6.26 5.17 1.40
N ALA A 46 -5.74 5.09 2.62
CA ALA A 46 -4.31 5.09 2.90
C ALA A 46 -3.89 3.71 3.43
N VAL A 47 -2.84 3.12 2.87
CA VAL A 47 -2.37 1.78 3.25
C VAL A 47 -0.86 1.64 3.03
N VAL A 48 -0.21 0.85 3.89
CA VAL A 48 1.15 0.37 3.65
C VAL A 48 1.10 -1.08 3.18
N LEU A 49 1.77 -1.34 2.05
CA LEU A 49 1.93 -2.64 1.45
C LEU A 49 3.34 -3.16 1.72
N GLY A 50 3.48 -4.47 1.82
CA GLY A 50 4.77 -5.16 1.90
C GLY A 50 4.77 -6.45 1.09
N HIS A 51 5.95 -6.99 0.85
CA HIS A 51 6.10 -8.30 0.21
C HIS A 51 5.49 -9.42 1.06
N ARG A 52 4.59 -10.18 0.45
CA ARG A 52 4.07 -11.44 0.98
C ARG A 52 4.50 -12.58 0.06
N PRO A 53 5.22 -13.59 0.57
CA PRO A 53 5.58 -14.74 -0.24
C PRO A 53 4.33 -15.56 -0.59
N ASP A 54 4.26 -16.00 -1.83
CA ASP A 54 3.24 -16.96 -2.29
C ASP A 54 3.96 -18.12 -2.99
N PRO A 55 3.76 -19.38 -2.55
CA PRO A 55 4.45 -20.53 -3.14
C PRO A 55 4.15 -20.76 -4.64
N GLN A 56 3.07 -20.21 -5.18
CA GLN A 56 2.70 -20.36 -6.58
C GLN A 56 3.54 -19.47 -7.51
N TRP A 57 4.22 -18.46 -6.97
CA TRP A 57 4.89 -17.42 -7.75
C TRP A 57 6.38 -17.33 -7.41
N ARG A 58 7.19 -16.98 -8.41
CA ARG A 58 8.64 -16.82 -8.24
C ARG A 58 9.02 -15.53 -7.52
N VAL A 59 8.13 -14.55 -7.53
CA VAL A 59 8.30 -13.24 -6.88
C VAL A 59 7.14 -13.01 -5.91
N PRO A 60 7.34 -12.24 -4.82
CA PRO A 60 6.31 -12.00 -3.81
C PRO A 60 5.15 -11.16 -4.34
N PHE A 61 4.04 -11.13 -3.61
CA PHE A 61 2.93 -10.20 -3.84
C PHE A 61 3.04 -8.97 -2.98
N TRP A 62 2.58 -7.83 -3.49
CA TRP A 62 2.30 -6.67 -2.65
C TRP A 62 0.97 -6.87 -1.93
N GLY A 63 1.02 -6.92 -0.60
CA GLY A 63 -0.16 -7.07 0.25
C GLY A 63 -0.14 -6.12 1.44
N GLU A 64 -1.31 -5.80 1.98
CA GLU A 64 -1.46 -4.89 3.12
C GLU A 64 -0.70 -5.43 4.34
N VAL A 65 0.15 -4.61 4.95
CA VAL A 65 0.86 -4.94 6.20
C VAL A 65 0.37 -4.11 7.39
N THR A 66 -0.46 -3.11 7.12
CA THR A 66 -1.20 -2.31 8.09
C THR A 66 -2.69 -2.44 7.80
N ALA A 67 -3.55 -2.23 8.79
CA ALA A 67 -4.95 -1.94 8.50
C ALA A 67 -5.03 -0.69 7.59
N PRO A 68 -5.88 -0.64 6.57
CA PRO A 68 -6.06 0.59 5.79
C PRO A 68 -6.86 1.62 6.58
N ALA A 69 -6.58 2.90 6.36
CA ALA A 69 -7.37 4.01 6.90
C ALA A 69 -8.21 4.67 5.82
N MET A 70 -9.42 5.11 6.18
CA MET A 70 -10.26 5.97 5.37
C MET A 70 -10.14 7.41 5.86
N ALA A 71 -9.87 8.33 4.94
CA ALA A 71 -9.69 9.73 5.24
C ALA A 71 -10.55 10.60 4.32
N SER A 72 -11.07 11.71 4.85
CA SER A 72 -11.79 12.72 4.08
C SER A 72 -10.87 13.65 3.28
N SER A 73 -9.60 13.76 3.68
CA SER A 73 -8.59 14.61 3.04
C SER A 73 -7.32 13.82 2.70
N ILE A 74 -6.52 14.36 1.78
CA ILE A 74 -5.21 13.81 1.46
C ILE A 74 -4.22 14.00 2.61
N ASP A 75 -4.28 15.14 3.31
CA ASP A 75 -3.40 15.45 4.44
C ASP A 75 -3.59 14.45 5.59
N ASP A 76 -4.84 14.08 5.91
CA ASP A 76 -5.13 13.06 6.93
C ASP A 76 -4.63 11.67 6.50
N ALA A 77 -4.74 11.35 5.21
CA ALA A 77 -4.21 10.10 4.65
C ALA A 77 -2.68 10.05 4.71
N GLU A 78 -1.99 11.15 4.44
CA GLU A 78 -0.54 11.27 4.57
C GLU A 78 -0.09 11.16 6.03
N GLN A 79 -0.75 11.85 6.96
CA GLN A 79 -0.48 11.74 8.40
C GLN A 79 -0.65 10.30 8.89
N TYR A 80 -1.67 9.61 8.42
CA TYR A 80 -1.85 8.19 8.70
C TYR A 80 -0.64 7.36 8.22
N LEU A 81 -0.18 7.55 6.98
CA LEU A 81 0.95 6.81 6.43
C LEU A 81 2.23 7.06 7.23
N VAL A 82 2.49 8.30 7.64
CA VAL A 82 3.64 8.64 8.50
C VAL A 82 3.58 7.85 9.81
N ALA A 83 2.44 7.86 10.49
CA ALA A 83 2.26 7.13 11.74
C ALA A 83 2.35 5.60 11.54
N ALA A 84 1.75 5.07 10.47
CA ALA A 84 1.78 3.65 10.14
C ALA A 84 3.21 3.16 9.86
N LEU A 85 3.98 3.93 9.10
CA LEU A 85 5.39 3.62 8.81
C LEU A 85 6.26 3.69 10.07
N ALA A 86 6.08 4.69 10.93
CA ALA A 86 6.79 4.79 12.20
C ALA A 86 6.53 3.54 13.08
N ASN A 87 5.26 3.14 13.22
CA ASN A 87 4.88 1.94 13.98
C ASN A 87 5.48 0.65 13.41
N LEU A 88 5.62 0.54 12.08
CA LEU A 88 6.24 -0.63 11.45
C LEU A 88 7.75 -0.71 11.74
N VAL A 89 8.43 0.44 11.81
CA VAL A 89 9.86 0.51 12.18
C VAL A 89 10.08 0.03 13.60
N GLU A 90 9.23 0.49 14.53
CA GLU A 90 9.32 0.10 15.95
C GLU A 90 9.09 -1.40 16.16
N ARG A 91 8.22 -2.03 15.34
CA ARG A 91 7.91 -3.47 15.44
C ARG A 91 8.94 -4.38 14.77
N GLY A 92 9.73 -3.85 13.84
CA GLY A 92 10.77 -4.59 13.13
C GLY A 92 12.17 -4.48 13.76
N SER A 93 12.29 -3.75 14.87
CA SER A 93 13.54 -3.56 15.64
C SER A 93 13.67 -4.57 16.79
#